data_AF-A0A9W9P2C3-F1
#
_entry.id   AF-A0A9W9P2C3-F1
#
_cell.length_a   1.000
_cell.length_b   1.000
_cell.length_c   1.000
_cell.angle_alpha   90.00
_cell.angle_beta   90.00
_cell.angle_gamma   90.00
#
_symmetry.space_group_name_H-M   'P 1'
#
loop_
_entity.id
_entity.type
_entity.pdbx_description
1 polymer ?
#
loop_
_entity_poly.entity_id
_entity_poly.type
_entity_poly.pdbx_seq_one_letter_code
_entity_poly.pdbx_strand_id
1 'polypeptide(L)'
;MSAVELATPADAPHLTEIFLAAFSNAFNRRLFPPTAEVREWFAANVLNGTGTAPENEIVVKIADPTTGELAGFAKWVRVAGATGGDRKGQKLSWPESSDRALCDLFFGTMEKDHARIMGGEGALL
;
A
#
# COMPACT_ATOMS: atom_id res chain seq x y z
N MET A 1 -5.60 26.51 -0.86
CA MET A 1 -5.01 25.58 0.13
C MET A 1 -5.59 24.22 -0.19
N SER A 2 -4.77 23.21 -0.44
CA SER A 2 -5.28 21.85 -0.70
C SER A 2 -5.79 21.24 0.59
N ALA A 3 -7.04 20.78 0.60
CA ALA A 3 -7.61 20.05 1.72
C ALA A 3 -7.17 18.58 1.67
N VAL A 4 -6.90 18.02 2.85
CA VAL A 4 -6.69 16.57 3.01
C VAL A 4 -8.05 15.92 3.23
N GLU A 5 -8.38 14.93 2.43
CA GLU A 5 -9.69 14.26 2.42
C GLU A 5 -9.53 12.75 2.58
N LEU A 6 -10.57 12.06 3.06
CA LEU A 6 -10.59 10.59 3.02
C LEU A 6 -10.68 10.10 1.58
N ALA A 7 -9.92 9.05 1.28
CA ALA A 7 -10.06 8.36 0.00
C ALA A 7 -11.34 7.52 -0.04
N THR A 8 -11.90 7.41 -1.22
CA THR A 8 -13.09 6.61 -1.54
C THR A 8 -12.73 5.53 -2.56
N PRO A 9 -13.55 4.48 -2.73
CA PRO A 9 -13.32 3.45 -3.76
C PRO A 9 -13.13 4.00 -5.18
N ALA A 10 -13.77 5.13 -5.51
CA ALA A 10 -13.63 5.78 -6.82
C ALA A 10 -12.22 6.36 -7.07
N ASP A 11 -11.45 6.60 -6.02
CA ASP A 11 -10.09 7.16 -6.13
C ASP A 11 -9.05 6.09 -6.48
N ALA A 12 -9.36 4.80 -6.29
CA ALA A 12 -8.39 3.72 -6.35
C ALA A 12 -7.57 3.65 -7.66
N PRO A 13 -8.15 3.86 -8.86
CA PRO A 13 -7.36 3.90 -10.10
C PRO A 13 -6.33 5.05 -10.12
N HIS A 14 -6.69 6.23 -9.61
CA HIS A 14 -5.76 7.36 -9.55
C HIS A 14 -4.69 7.16 -8.49
N LEU A 15 -5.04 6.64 -7.31
CA LEU A 15 -4.05 6.31 -6.27
C LEU A 15 -3.02 5.30 -6.77
N THR A 16 -3.47 4.35 -7.60
CA THR A 16 -2.60 3.36 -8.26
C THR A 16 -1.58 4.03 -9.18
N GLU A 17 -2.02 4.95 -10.04
CA GLU A 17 -1.08 5.68 -10.92
C GLU A 17 -0.10 6.54 -10.11
N ILE A 18 -0.56 7.20 -9.03
CA ILE A 18 0.32 7.96 -8.13
C ILE A 18 1.39 7.04 -7.54
N PHE A 19 1.01 5.85 -7.05
CA PHE A 19 1.96 4.89 -6.49
C PHE A 19 2.99 4.43 -7.52
N LEU A 20 2.55 3.99 -8.70
CA LEU A 20 3.44 3.50 -9.76
C LEU A 20 4.36 4.60 -10.31
N ALA A 21 3.90 5.86 -10.34
CA ALA A 21 4.70 7.00 -10.73
C ALA A 21 5.75 7.35 -9.65
N ALA A 22 5.36 7.37 -8.38
CA ALA A 22 6.26 7.68 -7.26
C ALA A 22 7.34 6.61 -7.07
N PHE A 23 6.98 5.34 -7.20
CA PHE A 23 7.88 4.19 -7.06
C PHE A 23 8.31 3.66 -8.43
N SER A 24 8.96 4.51 -9.23
CA SER A 24 9.25 4.22 -10.64
C SER A 24 10.73 3.94 -10.95
N ASN A 25 11.59 3.77 -9.94
CA ASN A 25 12.99 3.36 -10.17
C ASN A 25 13.08 1.89 -10.63
N ALA A 26 14.26 1.47 -11.12
CA ALA A 26 14.45 0.12 -11.68
C ALA A 26 14.11 -1.01 -10.71
N PHE A 27 14.38 -0.82 -9.42
CA PHE A 27 14.04 -1.79 -8.38
C PHE A 27 12.52 -1.94 -8.21
N ASN A 28 11.81 -0.83 -8.03
CA ASN A 28 10.36 -0.86 -7.85
C ASN A 28 9.62 -1.33 -9.12
N ARG A 29 10.12 -0.98 -10.32
CA ARG A 29 9.57 -1.50 -11.57
C ARG A 29 9.76 -3.01 -11.75
N ARG A 30 10.74 -3.61 -11.06
CA ARG A 30 10.91 -5.06 -11.04
C ARG A 30 9.96 -5.74 -10.05
N LEU A 31 9.69 -5.10 -8.91
CA LEU A 31 8.65 -5.54 -7.97
C LEU A 31 7.26 -5.46 -8.62
N PHE A 32 6.93 -4.30 -9.18
CA PHE A 32 5.61 -3.97 -9.71
C PHE A 32 5.76 -3.25 -11.06
N PRO A 33 5.92 -4.00 -12.17
CA PRO A 33 5.98 -3.38 -13.48
C PRO A 33 4.63 -2.73 -13.80
N PRO A 34 4.58 -1.58 -14.49
CA PRO A 34 3.34 -0.88 -14.79
C PRO A 34 2.57 -1.57 -15.93
N THR A 35 2.13 -2.81 -15.73
CA THR A 35 1.25 -3.57 -16.62
C THR A 35 -0.22 -3.30 -16.25
N ALA A 36 -1.15 -3.71 -17.12
CA ALA A 36 -2.59 -3.59 -16.81
C ALA A 36 -2.96 -4.42 -15.58
N GLU A 37 -2.43 -5.64 -15.49
CA GLU A 37 -2.65 -6.55 -14.38
C GLU A 37 -2.18 -5.99 -13.02
N VAL A 38 -0.99 -5.39 -12.97
CA VAL A 38 -0.48 -4.76 -11.74
C VAL A 38 -1.36 -3.58 -11.33
N ARG A 39 -1.87 -2.81 -12.30
CA ARG A 39 -2.81 -1.71 -12.00
C ARG A 39 -4.13 -2.22 -11.43
N GLU A 40 -4.71 -3.25 -12.04
CA GLU A 40 -5.93 -3.89 -11.54
C GLU A 40 -5.73 -4.42 -10.12
N TRP A 41 -4.60 -5.07 -9.88
CA TRP A 41 -4.24 -5.56 -8.55
C TRP A 41 -4.12 -4.43 -7.53
N PHE A 42 -3.42 -3.34 -7.85
CA PHE A 42 -3.31 -2.20 -6.94
C PHE A 42 -4.66 -1.50 -6.73
N ALA A 43 -5.45 -1.28 -7.77
CA ALA A 43 -6.75 -0.65 -7.65
C ALA A 43 -7.70 -1.45 -6.74
N ALA A 44 -7.61 -2.78 -6.76
CA ALA A 44 -8.37 -3.65 -5.86
C ALA A 44 -7.87 -3.62 -4.40
N ASN A 45 -6.59 -3.32 -4.17
CA ASN A 45 -5.93 -3.50 -2.86
C ASN A 45 -5.45 -2.20 -2.20
N VAL A 46 -5.40 -1.06 -2.90
CA VAL A 46 -4.78 0.17 -2.36
C VAL A 46 -5.50 0.68 -1.10
N LEU A 47 -6.82 0.48 -1.02
CA LEU A 47 -7.62 0.93 0.12
C LEU A 47 -7.72 -0.07 1.28
N ASN A 48 -7.63 -1.39 1.03
CA ASN A 48 -7.93 -2.43 2.02
C ASN A 48 -6.93 -3.61 2.03
N GLY A 49 -5.84 -3.51 1.27
CA GLY A 49 -4.98 -4.65 0.92
C GLY A 49 -3.89 -4.98 1.92
N THR A 50 -3.87 -4.43 3.15
CA THR A 50 -2.80 -4.79 4.11
C THR A 50 -3.12 -6.04 4.93
N GLY A 51 -4.30 -6.64 4.72
CA GLY A 51 -4.78 -7.75 5.54
C GLY A 51 -5.13 -7.34 6.97
N THR A 52 -5.26 -6.03 7.22
CA THR A 52 -5.70 -5.47 8.51
C THR A 52 -7.21 -5.22 8.47
N ALA A 53 -7.86 -5.26 9.63
CA ALA A 53 -9.27 -4.90 9.74
C ALA A 53 -9.52 -3.48 9.19
N PRO A 54 -10.52 -3.25 8.32
CA PRO A 54 -10.73 -1.96 7.63
C PRO A 54 -10.80 -0.74 8.56
N GLU A 55 -11.31 -0.90 9.78
CA GLU A 55 -11.38 0.15 10.80
C GLU A 55 -10.01 0.66 11.27
N ASN A 56 -8.95 -0.10 11.01
CA ASN A 56 -7.58 0.25 11.35
C ASN A 56 -6.82 0.85 10.16
N GLU A 57 -7.36 0.81 8.94
CA GLU A 57 -6.75 1.43 7.76
C GLU A 57 -7.35 2.82 7.53
N ILE A 58 -6.49 3.83 7.42
CA ILE A 58 -6.88 5.20 7.07
C ILE A 58 -6.10 5.60 5.82
N VAL A 59 -6.83 5.84 4.73
CA VAL A 59 -6.27 6.39 3.50
C VAL A 59 -6.78 7.80 3.30
N VAL A 60 -5.86 8.75 3.20
CA VAL A 60 -6.15 10.14 2.91
C VAL A 60 -5.53 10.55 1.58
N LYS A 61 -6.19 11.45 0.86
CA LYS A 61 -5.76 11.98 -0.43
C LYS A 61 -5.65 13.50 -0.37
N ILE A 62 -4.89 14.06 -1.31
CA ILE A 62 -4.79 15.50 -1.52
C ILE A 62 -4.90 15.80 -3.01
N ALA A 63 -5.67 16.84 -3.35
CA ALA A 63 -5.78 17.35 -4.70
C ALA A 63 -4.94 18.62 -4.89
N ASP A 64 -4.40 18.83 -6.09
CA ASP A 64 -3.85 20.11 -6.49
C ASP A 64 -4.97 21.16 -6.48
N PRO A 65 -4.79 22.31 -5.80
CA PRO A 65 -5.87 23.28 -5.62
C PRO A 65 -6.16 24.10 -6.89
N THR A 66 -5.32 23.99 -7.91
CA THR A 66 -5.41 24.70 -9.19
C THR A 66 -6.07 23.82 -10.25
N THR A 67 -5.72 22.54 -10.30
CA THR A 67 -6.26 21.61 -11.32
C THR A 67 -7.42 20.76 -10.80
N GLY A 68 -7.51 20.54 -9.49
CA GLY A 68 -8.44 19.61 -8.86
C GLY A 68 -8.03 18.14 -9.01
N GLU A 69 -6.89 17.85 -9.63
CA GLU A 69 -6.38 16.49 -9.82
C GLU A 69 -5.73 15.95 -8.55
N LEU A 70 -5.81 14.63 -8.32
CA LEU A 70 -5.13 14.01 -7.17
C LEU A 70 -3.62 14.11 -7.33
N ALA A 71 -2.98 14.75 -6.35
CA ALA A 71 -1.54 14.99 -6.33
C ALA A 71 -0.78 14.00 -5.44
N GLY A 72 -1.47 13.37 -4.48
CA GLY A 72 -0.85 12.44 -3.56
C GLY A 72 -1.84 11.76 -2.62
N PHE A 73 -1.35 10.76 -1.91
CA PHE A 73 -2.10 10.09 -0.85
C PHE A 73 -1.15 9.57 0.24
N ALA A 74 -1.72 9.28 1.40
CA ALA A 74 -1.04 8.59 2.49
C ALA A 74 -1.94 7.49 3.02
N LYS A 75 -1.34 6.34 3.30
CA LYS A 75 -1.99 5.19 3.92
C LYS A 75 -1.38 4.95 5.30
N TRP A 76 -2.24 4.80 6.30
CA TRP A 76 -1.86 4.58 7.69
C TRP A 76 -2.60 3.38 8.24
N VAL A 77 -1.88 2.48 8.91
CA VAL A 77 -2.48 1.33 9.59
C VAL A 77 -2.31 1.52 11.09
N ARG A 78 -3.41 1.56 11.82
CA ARG A 78 -3.43 1.61 13.29
C ARG A 78 -3.08 0.25 13.85
N VAL A 79 -2.17 0.24 14.81
CA VAL A 79 -1.84 -0.96 15.57
C VAL A 79 -2.91 -1.16 16.64
N ALA A 80 -3.68 -2.25 16.57
CA ALA A 80 -4.52 -2.65 17.69
C ALA A 80 -3.60 -3.13 18.84
N GLY A 81 -3.79 -2.60 20.06
CA GLY A 81 -2.86 -2.79 21.16
C GLY A 81 -2.67 -4.24 21.63
N ALA A 82 -1.47 -4.53 22.15
CA ALA A 82 -0.96 -5.63 22.99
C ALA A 82 -1.27 -7.10 22.64
N THR A 83 -2.36 -7.42 21.98
CA THR A 83 -2.51 -8.68 21.25
C THR A 83 -2.19 -8.35 19.82
N GLY A 84 -0.91 -8.41 19.46
CA GLY A 84 -0.45 -8.33 18.08
C GLY A 84 -1.29 -9.32 17.27
N GLY A 85 -2.33 -8.78 16.63
CA GLY A 85 -3.18 -9.53 15.74
C GLY A 85 -2.26 -9.94 14.62
N ASP A 86 -1.80 -11.18 14.71
CA ASP A 86 -1.10 -11.87 13.65
C ASP A 86 -1.71 -11.40 12.32
N ARG A 87 -0.88 -10.86 11.41
CA ARG A 87 -1.24 -10.72 9.98
C ARG A 87 -1.55 -12.08 9.30
N LYS A 88 -1.84 -13.12 10.09
CA LYS A 88 -2.32 -14.43 9.66
C LYS A 88 -3.73 -14.27 9.11
N GLY A 89 -3.83 -13.82 7.87
CA GLY A 89 -5.13 -13.75 7.21
C GLY A 89 -5.05 -13.81 5.71
N GLN A 90 -4.27 -12.94 5.08
CA GLN A 90 -4.17 -12.91 3.63
C GLN A 90 -2.72 -12.93 3.20
N LYS A 91 -2.28 -14.10 2.73
CA LYS A 91 -1.15 -14.17 1.81
C LYS A 91 -1.58 -13.41 0.55
N LEU A 92 -1.19 -12.13 0.45
CA LEU A 92 -1.39 -11.36 -0.78
C LEU A 92 -0.78 -12.16 -1.92
N SER A 93 -1.60 -12.53 -2.89
CA SER A 93 -1.08 -13.09 -4.13
C SER A 93 -0.54 -11.94 -4.95
N TRP A 94 0.78 -11.87 -5.12
CA TRP A 94 1.40 -10.95 -6.07
C TRP A 94 0.82 -11.16 -7.47
N PRO A 95 0.60 -10.08 -8.25
CA PRO A 95 0.19 -10.21 -9.65
C PRO A 95 1.24 -11.02 -10.43
N GLU A 96 0.82 -11.74 -11.45
CA GLU A 96 1.63 -12.61 -12.30
C GLU A 96 2.82 -11.87 -12.91
N SER A 97 2.62 -10.62 -13.34
CA SER A 97 3.66 -9.77 -13.90
C SER A 97 4.74 -9.35 -12.89
N SER A 98 4.50 -9.46 -11.58
CA SER A 98 5.49 -9.10 -10.55
C SER A 98 6.61 -10.15 -10.43
N ASP A 99 7.83 -9.72 -10.11
CA ASP A 99 8.89 -10.64 -9.69
C ASP A 99 8.55 -11.19 -8.29
N ARG A 100 7.80 -12.29 -8.25
CA ARG A 100 7.29 -12.92 -7.03
C ARG A 100 8.39 -13.18 -6.01
N ALA A 101 9.55 -13.70 -6.47
CA ALA A 101 10.66 -14.02 -5.59
C ALA A 101 11.27 -12.76 -4.96
N LEU A 102 11.37 -11.67 -5.74
CA LEU A 102 11.85 -10.39 -5.23
C LEU A 102 10.83 -9.76 -4.27
N CYS A 103 9.53 -9.82 -4.55
CA CYS A 103 8.49 -9.33 -3.65
C CYS A 103 8.52 -10.07 -2.31
N ASP A 104 8.54 -11.41 -2.34
CA ASP A 104 8.63 -12.24 -1.14
C ASP A 104 9.89 -11.93 -0.32
N LEU A 105 11.03 -11.76 -1.00
CA LEU A 105 12.29 -11.41 -0.33
C LEU A 105 12.22 -10.01 0.30
N PHE A 106 11.76 -9.00 -0.44
CA PHE A 106 11.75 -7.61 0.01
C PHE A 106 10.76 -7.41 1.16
N PHE A 107 9.49 -7.73 0.96
CA PHE A 107 8.46 -7.55 1.97
C PHE A 107 8.62 -8.52 3.16
N GLY A 108 9.11 -9.74 2.91
CA GLY A 108 9.46 -10.67 3.99
C GLY A 108 10.65 -10.22 4.83
N THR A 109 11.63 -9.54 4.22
CA THR A 109 12.73 -8.90 4.97
C THR A 109 12.23 -7.73 5.80
N MET A 110 11.39 -6.87 5.22
CA MET A 110 10.76 -5.77 5.94
C MET A 110 9.98 -6.27 7.16
N GLU A 111 9.16 -7.32 7.00
CA GLU A 111 8.39 -7.91 8.11
C GLU A 111 9.29 -8.44 9.23
N LYS A 112 10.37 -9.16 8.89
CA LYS A 112 11.34 -9.66 9.86
C LYS A 112 12.05 -8.52 10.59
N ASP A 113 12.50 -7.51 9.86
CA ASP A 113 13.19 -6.37 10.45
C ASP A 113 12.27 -5.53 11.32
N HIS A 114 11.01 -5.34 10.92
CA HIS A 114 10.02 -4.68 11.74
C HIS A 114 9.79 -5.43 13.06
N ALA A 115 9.58 -6.76 13.01
CA ALA A 115 9.44 -7.57 14.22
C ALA A 115 10.68 -7.49 15.13
N ARG A 116 11.89 -7.51 14.55
CA ARG A 116 13.15 -7.41 15.29
C ARG A 116 13.38 -6.04 15.92
N ILE A 117 13.09 -4.95 15.20
CA ILE A 117 13.39 -3.57 15.62
C ILE A 117 12.33 -3.04 16.56
N MET A 118 11.06 -3.27 16.24
CA MET A 118 9.92 -2.72 16.98
C MET A 118 9.39 -3.69 18.04
N GLY A 119 10.06 -4.82 18.28
CA GLY A 119 9.65 -5.81 19.28
C GLY A 119 8.34 -6.52 18.96
N GLY A 120 7.92 -6.52 17.70
CA GLY A 120 6.61 -7.02 17.26
C GLY A 120 5.46 -6.01 17.41
N GLU A 121 5.75 -4.78 17.83
CA GLU A 121 4.78 -3.67 17.88
C GLU A 121 4.89 -2.82 16.60
N GLY A 122 3.81 -2.27 16.06
CA GLY A 122 3.84 -1.50 14.80
C GLY A 122 3.17 -2.19 13.60
N ALA A 123 2.89 -1.44 12.53
CA ALA A 123 2.42 -1.97 11.25
C ALA A 123 3.33 -1.47 10.11
N LEU A 124 3.80 -2.39 9.26
CA LEU A 124 4.35 -2.09 7.94
C LEU A 124 3.25 -1.71 6.94
N LEU A 125 3.56 -0.72 6.11
CA LEU A 125 2.76 -0.13 5.04
C LEU A 125 2.24 -1.15 4.02
#